data_AF-A0A3S8WE03-F1
#
_entry.id   AF-A0A3S8WE03-F1
#
_cell.length_a   1.000
_cell.length_b   1.000
_cell.length_c   1.000
_cell.angle_alpha   90.00
_cell.angle_beta   90.00
_cell.angle_gamma   90.00
#
_symmetry.space_group_name_H-M   'P 1'
#
loop_
_entity.id
_entity.type
_entity.pdbx_description
1 polymer ?
#
loop_
_entity_poly.entity_id
_entity_poly.type
_entity_poly.pdbx_seq_one_letter_code
_entity_poly.pdbx_strand_id
1 'polypeptide(L)'
;MRCVIARFPFDLFKSEVEQAMKGVKPEPVTGESVIIGRRHYPVKQVGEVITRQDRRDFSAQEVTRALSGLGFTCRAMPAPVAPEPAEQAWPTTVV
;
A
#
# COMPACT_ATOMS: atom_id res chain seq x y z
N MET A 1 10.87 -11.37 -3.22
CA MET A 1 9.55 -11.85 -2.78
C MET A 1 8.60 -11.59 -3.93
N ARG A 2 7.76 -12.56 -4.31
CA ARG A 2 6.77 -12.34 -5.36
C ARG A 2 5.52 -11.72 -4.74
N CYS A 3 5.11 -10.55 -5.20
CA CYS A 3 3.95 -9.84 -4.69
C CYS A 3 3.03 -9.42 -5.84
N VAL A 4 1.72 -9.46 -5.63
CA VAL A 4 0.74 -9.08 -6.65
C VAL A 4 0.30 -7.64 -6.38
N ILE A 5 0.48 -6.76 -7.37
CA ILE A 5 0.04 -5.35 -7.32
C ILE A 5 -0.84 -5.10 -8.55
N ALA A 6 -1.99 -4.47 -8.38
CA ALA A 6 -2.96 -4.23 -9.46
C ALA A 6 -3.35 -5.51 -10.23
N ARG A 7 -3.41 -6.67 -9.55
CA ARG A 7 -3.66 -8.01 -10.12
C ARG A 7 -2.53 -8.60 -10.98
N PHE A 8 -1.37 -7.94 -11.08
CA PHE A 8 -0.20 -8.45 -11.78
C PHE A 8 0.88 -8.95 -10.81
N PRO A 9 1.48 -10.12 -11.03
CA PRO A 9 2.58 -10.61 -10.22
C PRO A 9 3.87 -9.84 -10.54
N PHE A 10 4.48 -9.26 -9.52
CA PHE A 10 5.79 -8.62 -9.59
C PHE A 10 6.77 -9.33 -8.66
N ASP A 11 8.00 -9.51 -9.13
CA ASP A 11 9.10 -9.97 -8.31
C ASP A 11 9.81 -8.74 -7.77
N LEU A 12 9.54 -8.42 -6.49
CA LEU A 12 10.13 -7.27 -5.81
C LEU A 12 11.22 -7.74 -4.84
N PHE A 13 12.35 -7.03 -4.85
CA PHE A 13 13.44 -7.22 -3.91
C PHE A 13 13.70 -5.94 -3.13
N LYS A 14 14.06 -6.08 -1.85
CA LYS A 14 14.34 -4.93 -0.97
C LYS A 14 15.39 -4.00 -1.58
N SER A 15 16.49 -4.57 -2.09
CA SER A 15 17.57 -3.82 -2.72
C SER A 15 17.14 -3.05 -3.96
N GLU A 16 16.24 -3.61 -4.78
CA GLU A 16 15.73 -2.93 -5.98
C GLU A 16 14.85 -1.73 -5.61
N VAL A 17 14.01 -1.87 -4.58
CA VAL A 17 13.20 -0.77 -4.06
C VAL A 17 14.10 0.35 -3.54
N GLU A 18 15.14 0.02 -2.76
CA GLU A 18 16.10 1.00 -2.25
C GLU A 18 16.88 1.70 -3.37
N GLN A 19 17.28 0.95 -4.40
CA GLN A 19 18.00 1.49 -5.56
C GLN A 19 17.11 2.38 -6.43
N ALA A 20 15.85 1.98 -6.67
CA ALA A 20 14.89 2.76 -7.45
C ALA A 20 14.53 4.08 -6.76
N MET A 21 14.49 4.08 -5.42
CA MET A 21 14.22 5.29 -4.62
C MET A 21 15.44 6.19 -4.42
N LYS A 22 16.64 5.77 -4.86
CA LYS A 22 17.86 6.56 -4.73
C LYS A 22 17.81 7.77 -5.66
N GLY A 23 17.81 8.96 -5.07
CA GLY A 23 17.71 10.22 -5.82
C GLY A 23 16.26 10.70 -6.06
N VAL A 24 15.26 9.92 -5.63
CA VAL A 24 13.86 10.35 -5.65
C VAL A 24 13.62 11.33 -4.50
N LYS A 25 13.02 12.47 -4.82
CA LYS A 25 12.63 13.46 -3.80
C LYS A 25 11.35 12.99 -3.10
N PRO A 26 11.33 12.91 -1.76
CA PRO A 26 10.11 12.56 -1.04
C PRO A 26 9.04 13.62 -1.27
N GLU A 27 7.86 13.19 -1.68
CA GLU A 27 6.65 14.02 -1.71
C GLU A 27 6.08 14.22 -0.30
N PRO A 28 5.29 15.29 -0.07
CA PRO A 28 4.60 15.49 1.19
C PRO A 28 3.71 14.28 1.51
N VAL A 29 3.97 13.67 2.67
CA VAL A 29 3.21 12.52 3.15
C VAL A 29 1.84 12.99 3.62
N THR A 30 0.81 12.70 2.83
CA THR A 30 -0.60 12.99 3.13
C THR A 30 -1.39 11.79 3.65
N GLY A 31 -0.78 10.60 3.70
CA GLY A 31 -1.44 9.36 4.12
C GLY A 31 -0.45 8.23 4.43
N GLU A 32 -0.71 7.04 3.91
CA GLU A 32 0.17 5.88 4.08
C GLU A 32 1.59 6.17 3.57
N SER A 33 2.58 5.90 4.43
CA SER A 33 3.99 6.15 4.12
C SER A 33 4.88 4.96 4.49
N VAL A 34 6.03 4.88 3.83
CA VAL A 34 7.06 3.90 4.08
C VAL A 34 8.37 4.59 4.41
N ILE A 35 9.12 4.01 5.35
CA ILE A 35 10.46 4.47 5.71
C ILE A 35 11.46 3.72 4.84
N ILE A 36 12.19 4.46 4.00
CA ILE A 36 13.27 3.92 3.17
C ILE A 36 14.55 4.67 3.53
N GLY A 37 15.51 3.94 4.10
CA GLY A 37 16.70 4.53 4.72
C GLY A 37 16.34 5.45 5.88
N ARG A 38 16.52 6.77 5.69
CA ARG A 38 16.25 7.81 6.70
C ARG A 38 15.12 8.77 6.31
N ARG A 39 14.38 8.46 5.23
CA ARG A 39 13.35 9.33 4.65
C ARG A 39 12.00 8.62 4.62
N HIS A 40 10.95 9.42 4.75
CA HIS A 40 9.57 8.96 4.62
C HIS A 40 9.08 9.25 3.21
N TYR A 41 8.52 8.23 2.56
CA TYR A 41 7.95 8.35 1.23
C TYR A 41 6.48 7.91 1.26
N PRO A 42 5.58 8.61 0.57
CA PRO A 42 4.21 8.12 0.40
C PRO A 42 4.23 6.80 -0.38
N VAL A 43 3.48 5.80 0.10
CA VAL A 43 3.50 4.45 -0.51
C VAL A 43 3.06 4.45 -1.96
N LYS A 44 2.15 5.37 -2.35
CA LYS A 44 1.73 5.50 -3.75
C LYS A 44 2.85 5.99 -4.67
N GLN A 45 3.72 6.87 -4.18
CA GLN A 45 4.90 7.32 -4.92
C GLN A 45 5.89 6.17 -5.09
N VAL A 46 6.14 5.41 -4.04
CA VAL A 46 7.03 4.23 -4.12
C VAL A 46 6.47 3.20 -5.09
N GLY A 47 5.18 2.92 -5.00
CA GLY A 47 4.46 2.04 -5.92
C GLY A 47 4.65 2.45 -7.38
N GLU A 48 4.41 3.72 -7.71
CA GLU A 48 4.59 4.25 -9.06
C GLU A 48 6.04 4.09 -9.55
N VAL A 49 7.03 4.38 -8.71
CA VAL A 49 8.45 4.28 -9.10
C VAL A 49 8.86 2.82 -9.37
N ILE A 50 8.40 1.87 -8.56
CA ILE A 50 8.80 0.46 -8.67
C ILE A 50 8.00 -0.29 -9.76
N THR A 51 6.71 -0.01 -9.92
CA THR A 51 5.86 -0.69 -10.91
C THR A 51 5.82 0.04 -12.25
N ARG A 52 6.17 1.33 -12.27
CA ARG A 52 5.96 2.25 -13.40
C ARG A 52 4.49 2.34 -13.86
N GLN A 53 3.55 2.00 -12.98
CA GLN A 53 2.11 2.10 -13.21
C GLN A 53 1.55 3.40 -12.63
N ASP A 54 0.37 3.81 -13.09
CA ASP A 54 -0.29 4.99 -12.57
C ASP A 54 -0.79 4.75 -11.14
N ARG A 55 -0.72 5.78 -10.29
CA ARG A 55 -1.19 5.73 -8.89
C ARG A 55 -2.70 5.40 -8.77
N ARG A 56 -3.46 5.44 -9.88
CA ARG A 56 -4.88 5.08 -9.93
C ARG A 56 -5.12 3.58 -10.13
N ASP A 57 -4.13 2.84 -10.64
CA ASP A 57 -4.28 1.41 -10.90
C ASP A 57 -4.15 0.54 -9.64
N PHE A 58 -3.56 1.09 -8.57
CA PHE A 58 -3.37 0.37 -7.31
C PHE A 58 -3.73 1.20 -6.08
N SER A 59 -4.10 0.49 -5.01
CA SER A 59 -4.36 1.06 -3.70
C SER A 59 -3.09 1.21 -2.87
N ALA A 60 -3.09 2.18 -1.97
CA ALA A 60 -1.98 2.40 -1.05
C ALA A 60 -1.78 1.19 -0.11
N GLN A 61 -2.87 0.55 0.33
CA GLN A 61 -2.83 -0.64 1.17
C GLN A 61 -2.18 -1.86 0.50
N GLU A 62 -2.42 -2.09 -0.80
CA GLU A 62 -1.76 -3.18 -1.54
C GLU A 62 -0.23 -3.02 -1.53
N VAL A 63 0.23 -1.79 -1.81
CA VAL A 63 1.65 -1.47 -1.81
C VAL A 63 2.22 -1.54 -0.39
N THR A 64 1.50 -1.05 0.62
CA THR A 64 1.87 -1.17 2.03
C THR A 64 2.07 -2.63 2.43
N ARG A 65 1.19 -3.55 2.04
CA ARG A 65 1.33 -4.99 2.34
C ARG A 65 2.54 -5.59 1.63
N ALA A 66 2.75 -5.25 0.37
CA ALA A 66 3.90 -5.71 -0.40
C ALA A 66 5.23 -5.28 0.23
N LEU A 67 5.34 -3.99 0.58
CA LEU A 67 6.54 -3.42 1.20
C LEU A 67 6.76 -3.94 2.62
N SER A 68 5.69 -4.13 3.40
CA SER A 68 5.78 -4.73 4.74
C SER A 68 6.25 -6.18 4.68
N GLY A 69 5.79 -6.95 3.68
CA GLY A 69 6.26 -8.32 3.44
C GLY A 69 7.74 -8.41 3.06
N LEU A 70 8.28 -7.36 2.42
CA LEU A 70 9.71 -7.21 2.13
C LEU A 70 10.54 -6.77 3.35
N GLY A 71 9.90 -6.47 4.48
CA GLY A 71 10.54 -6.01 5.71
C GLY A 71 10.77 -4.50 5.76
N PHE A 72 10.03 -3.69 4.99
CA PHE A 72 10.02 -2.23 5.18
C PHE A 72 9.07 -1.83 6.30
N THR A 73 9.42 -0.76 7.02
CA THR A 73 8.55 -0.17 8.03
C THR A 73 7.55 0.78 7.35
N CYS A 74 6.31 0.31 7.21
CA CYS A 74 5.20 1.12 6.70
C CYS A 74 4.39 1.70 7.86
N ARG A 75 4.01 2.96 7.76
CA ARG A 75 3.11 3.66 8.66
C ARG A 75 1.82 3.96 7.92
N ALA A 76 0.78 3.19 8.23
CA ALA A 76 -0.56 3.52 7.82
C ALA A 76 -1.10 4.63 8.73
N MET A 77 -1.76 5.63 8.15
CA MET A 77 -2.70 6.44 8.91
C MET A 77 -3.90 5.52 9.21
N PRO A 78 -4.43 5.48 10.45
CA PRO A 78 -5.58 4.64 10.74
C PRO A 78 -6.68 5.00 9.76
N ALA A 79 -7.06 4.04 8.91
CA ALA A 79 -8.24 4.19 8.07
C ALA A 79 -9.42 4.50 9.00
N PRO A 80 -10.35 5.39 8.61
CA PRO A 80 -11.65 5.37 9.26
C PRO A 80 -12.18 3.95 9.05
N VAL A 81 -12.38 3.25 10.15
CA VAL A 81 -13.08 1.96 10.16
C VAL A 81 -14.36 2.16 9.35
N ALA A 82 -14.43 1.57 8.16
CA ALA A 82 -15.69 1.48 7.46
C ALA A 82 -16.60 0.65 8.38
N PRO A 83 -17.76 1.15 8.82
CA PRO A 83 -18.66 0.35 9.63
C PRO A 83 -18.98 -0.92 8.85
N GLU A 84 -18.76 -2.07 9.49
CA GLU A 84 -19.18 -3.37 8.97
C GLU A 84 -20.62 -3.25 8.43
N PRO A 85 -20.92 -3.74 7.21
CA PRO A 85 -22.28 -3.77 6.75
C PRO A 85 -23.08 -4.54 7.78
N ALA A 86 -23.96 -3.82 8.47
CA ALA A 86 -24.85 -4.36 9.48
C ALA A 86 -25.45 -5.65 8.93
N GLU A 87 -25.17 -6.73 9.65
CA GLU A 87 -25.89 -7.99 9.64
C GLU A 87 -27.34 -7.70 9.26
N GLN A 88 -27.70 -8.00 8.00
CA GLN A 88 -29.09 -7.99 7.57
C GLN A 88 -29.75 -9.17 8.29
N ALA A 89 -30.08 -8.95 9.56
CA ALA A 89 -31.07 -9.69 10.30
C ALA A 89 -32.40 -9.44 9.60
N TRP A 90 -32.70 -10.29 8.63
CA TRP A 90 -34.05 -10.48 8.15
C TRP A 90 -34.85 -11.05 9.33
N PRO A 91 -35.89 -10.37 9.84
CA PRO A 91 -36.77 -11.00 10.80
C PRO A 91 -37.61 -12.06 10.07
N THR A 92 -37.33 -13.33 10.39
CA THR A 92 -38.36 -14.37 10.39
C THR A 92 -39.44 -13.99 11.40
N THR A 93 -40.73 -14.02 10.99
CA THR A 93 -41.96 -14.30 11.77
C THR A 93 -43.11 -13.42 11.24
N VAL A 94 -44.03 -13.98 10.44
CA VAL A 94 -45.37 -14.50 10.81
C VAL A 94 -46.30 -13.45 11.42
N VAL A 95 -47.33 -13.03 10.66
CA VAL A 95 -48.79 -13.07 10.99
C VAL A 95 -49.55 -13.05 9.66
#